data_AF-A0A4P9Y1C5-F1
#
_entry.id   AF-A0A4P9Y1C5-F1
#
_cell.length_a   1.000
_cell.length_b   1.000
_cell.length_c   1.000
_cell.angle_alpha   90.00
_cell.angle_beta   90.00
_cell.angle_gamma   90.00
#
_symmetry.space_group_name_H-M   'P 1'
#
loop_
_entity.id
_entity.type
_entity.pdbx_description
1 polymer ?
#
loop_
_entity_poly.entity_id
_entity_poly.type
_entity_poly.pdbx_seq_one_letter_code
_entity_poly.pdbx_strand_id
1 'polypeptide(L)'
;ARHGFDRILSSIDYLRRPDATQTEYYTEPRHVSWGRPDPVLAKSVSTTMEQQSWRSKERMKTAAVTIAVCLNAGVDPPDVTKTQPCAKLEAGQDPLAHGLNEPKKAVEAVIHALSRQYEIWQPRPRYRLCPDPTAEDLKKGCVYSRRAAKDERVLFHYNGHGVPRPTASGEIWAFNREYTQYIPIGLKELQVWLGAPSILVWDCSSAENIVNKWREFALAREANGGSRAPSARGTPSSSSRSTPQPPPLPHQRLSECIHLAACQAGEQLPTHPFLPADLFTACLTTPIQMALQWFVHQNPTLCIQVMPEQAAQVPGKASDRRTPLGELNWIFTAVTDTIAWTLLDHATFKKLFRQDMMVAALMRNFLLAQRVMASYDCHPISYPALPDATRHPMWSSWDAAVDGCVSQLPSLLTPSAQSTPLYRHSTFFTDQLTAFEVWLRKGGVGGEESPPPQLPVVLQVLLSQVHRLRALHLLSRFLDLGPWAVRQALAVGIFPYVTKLLMSPAVELREELAFIWARILAVDRACQQDLTRDSAHQYFLAGLVAPDASLAPLSRIAHHRAVCAFVLALFCR
;
A
#
# COMPACT_ATOMS: atom_id res chain seq x y z
N ALA A 1 -71.14 3.40 4.08
CA ALA A 1 -71.79 4.51 3.38
C ALA A 1 -71.49 5.85 4.08
N ARG A 2 -70.51 6.59 3.54
CA ARG A 2 -70.36 8.05 3.55
C ARG A 2 -69.09 8.34 2.74
N HIS A 3 -69.21 9.21 1.75
CA HIS A 3 -68.29 9.46 0.62
C HIS A 3 -68.48 8.49 -0.55
N GLY A 4 -69.28 8.95 -1.52
CA GLY A 4 -69.77 8.17 -2.66
C GLY A 4 -68.68 7.80 -3.65
N PHE A 5 -68.46 6.49 -3.78
CA PHE A 5 -67.68 5.84 -4.84
C PHE A 5 -68.53 4.85 -5.66
N ASP A 6 -69.86 4.99 -5.64
CA ASP A 6 -70.78 4.03 -6.30
C ASP A 6 -71.30 4.48 -7.68
N ARG A 7 -70.69 5.48 -8.30
CA ARG A 7 -71.01 5.85 -9.69
C ARG A 7 -69.75 6.23 -10.45
N ILE A 8 -69.13 5.24 -11.09
CA ILE A 8 -68.64 5.20 -12.49
C ILE A 8 -68.02 3.79 -12.66
N LEU A 9 -68.86 2.76 -12.60
CA LEU A 9 -68.50 1.37 -12.99
C LEU A 9 -69.50 0.84 -14.04
N SER A 10 -70.01 1.74 -14.87
CA SER A 10 -70.95 1.39 -15.94
C SER A 10 -70.76 2.31 -17.14
N SER A 11 -69.64 2.15 -17.85
CA SER A 11 -69.67 2.34 -19.30
C SER A 11 -68.87 1.22 -19.94
N ILE A 12 -69.59 0.39 -20.69
CA ILE A 12 -69.10 -0.72 -21.52
C ILE A 12 -68.29 -0.19 -22.74
N ASP A 13 -67.82 1.06 -22.69
CA ASP A 13 -66.97 1.68 -23.71
C ASP A 13 -65.47 1.66 -23.36
N TYR A 14 -65.09 1.18 -22.16
CA TYR A 14 -63.69 1.16 -21.72
C TYR A 14 -62.87 -0.02 -22.28
N LEU A 15 -63.50 -1.02 -22.91
CA LEU A 15 -62.82 -2.24 -23.37
C LEU A 15 -62.42 -2.21 -24.87
N ARG A 16 -62.26 -1.03 -25.48
CA ARG A 16 -61.92 -0.92 -26.90
C ARG A 16 -60.87 0.14 -27.22
N ARG A 17 -59.68 0.06 -26.59
CA ARG A 17 -58.44 0.68 -27.11
C ARG A 17 -57.22 -0.19 -26.77
N PRO A 18 -56.42 -0.66 -27.75
CA PRO A 18 -55.23 -1.45 -27.48
C PRO A 18 -53.98 -0.67 -27.05
N ASP A 19 -54.00 0.67 -26.96
CA ASP A 19 -52.82 1.48 -26.60
C ASP A 19 -53.23 2.82 -25.96
N ALA A 20 -53.69 2.79 -24.70
CA ALA A 20 -53.90 3.99 -23.91
C ALA A 20 -53.23 3.82 -22.55
N THR A 21 -52.22 4.66 -22.29
CA THR A 21 -51.53 4.82 -21.01
C THR A 21 -52.54 4.91 -19.86
N GLN A 22 -52.71 3.83 -19.09
CA GLN A 22 -53.40 3.89 -17.82
C GLN A 22 -52.57 4.77 -16.88
N THR A 23 -53.12 5.91 -16.48
CA THR A 23 -52.50 6.76 -15.45
C THR A 23 -52.59 6.03 -14.13
N GLU A 24 -51.46 5.53 -13.64
CA GLU A 24 -51.37 4.92 -12.31
C GLU A 24 -51.44 6.02 -11.23
N TYR A 25 -52.29 5.81 -10.22
CA TYR A 25 -52.41 6.70 -9.07
C TYR A 25 -51.83 6.01 -7.83
N TYR A 26 -51.22 6.79 -6.94
CA TYR A 26 -50.65 6.31 -5.67
C TYR A 26 -49.49 5.30 -5.76
N THR A 27 -48.79 5.25 -6.89
CA THR A 27 -47.62 4.36 -7.09
C THR A 27 -46.27 5.02 -6.77
N GLU A 28 -46.24 6.33 -6.50
CA GLU A 28 -45.02 7.06 -6.13
C GLU A 28 -44.42 6.56 -4.81
N PRO A 29 -43.07 6.64 -4.63
CA PRO A 29 -42.39 6.15 -3.43
C PRO A 29 -42.98 6.67 -2.11
N ARG A 30 -43.45 7.92 -2.08
CA ARG A 30 -44.09 8.53 -0.89
C ARG A 30 -45.35 7.79 -0.43
N HIS A 31 -46.05 7.12 -1.34
CA HIS A 31 -47.28 6.36 -1.09
C HIS A 31 -46.96 4.90 -0.78
N VAL A 32 -45.95 4.32 -1.44
CA VAL A 32 -45.51 2.94 -1.21
C VAL A 32 -44.82 2.78 0.15
N SER A 33 -43.92 3.71 0.50
CA SER A 33 -43.14 3.64 1.74
C SER A 33 -43.77 4.41 2.90
N TRP A 34 -44.91 5.07 2.71
CA TRP A 34 -45.57 5.93 3.70
C TRP A 34 -44.66 7.06 4.23
N GLY A 35 -43.73 7.53 3.40
CA GLY A 35 -42.71 8.49 3.79
C GLY A 35 -41.70 7.95 4.80
N ARG A 36 -41.73 6.65 5.12
CA ARG A 36 -40.71 6.02 5.95
C ARG A 36 -39.49 5.68 5.09
N PRO A 37 -38.27 5.95 5.59
CA PRO A 37 -37.08 5.41 4.96
C PRO A 37 -37.17 3.87 4.97
N ASP A 38 -36.71 3.25 3.89
CA ASP A 38 -36.70 1.80 3.76
C ASP A 38 -36.00 1.17 4.99
N PRO A 39 -36.69 0.33 5.77
CA PRO A 39 -36.16 -0.22 7.02
C PRO A 39 -34.93 -1.12 6.81
N VAL A 40 -34.75 -1.71 5.63
CA VAL A 40 -33.57 -2.50 5.27
C VAL A 40 -32.38 -1.58 5.02
N LEU A 41 -32.57 -0.51 4.24
CA LEU A 41 -31.56 0.54 4.05
C LEU A 41 -31.22 1.23 5.38
N ALA A 42 -32.21 1.57 6.20
CA ALA A 42 -32.02 2.23 7.49
C ALA A 42 -31.27 1.35 8.50
N LYS A 43 -31.57 0.04 8.56
CA LYS A 43 -30.78 -0.93 9.37
C LYS A 43 -29.37 -1.12 8.81
N SER A 44 -29.19 -1.21 7.49
CA SER A 44 -27.86 -1.36 6.88
C SER A 44 -26.94 -0.16 7.14
N VAL A 45 -27.49 1.05 7.27
CA VAL A 45 -26.74 2.25 7.66
C VAL A 45 -26.45 2.24 9.16
N SER A 46 -27.40 1.84 10.01
CA SER A 46 -27.27 1.84 11.47
C SER A 46 -26.37 0.72 12.03
N THR A 47 -26.54 -0.53 11.59
CA THR A 47 -25.87 -1.71 12.17
C THR A 47 -24.40 -1.80 11.73
N THR A 48 -24.04 -1.19 10.60
CA THR A 48 -22.70 -1.28 10.00
C THR A 48 -21.78 -0.11 10.36
N MET A 49 -22.31 1.03 10.83
CA MET A 49 -21.51 2.16 11.34
C MET A 49 -20.67 1.77 12.57
N GLU A 50 -21.11 0.78 13.35
CA GLU A 50 -20.38 0.31 14.54
C GLU A 50 -19.29 -0.74 14.25
N GLN A 51 -19.39 -1.49 13.13
CA GLN A 51 -18.56 -2.69 12.93
C GLN A 51 -17.31 -2.50 12.05
N GLN A 52 -17.24 -1.50 11.16
CA GLN A 52 -16.07 -1.31 10.29
C GLN A 52 -15.74 0.17 10.05
N SER A 53 -15.03 0.79 11.00
CA SER A 53 -14.47 2.13 10.77
C SER A 53 -13.40 2.10 9.68
N TRP A 54 -13.75 2.48 8.46
CA TRP A 54 -12.81 2.72 7.35
C TRP A 54 -11.77 3.80 7.72
N ARG A 55 -12.13 4.72 8.64
CA ARG A 55 -11.20 5.71 9.21
C ARG A 55 -10.08 5.04 10.01
N SER A 56 -8.84 5.44 9.75
CA SER A 56 -7.69 5.03 10.56
C SER A 56 -7.75 5.76 11.90
N LYS A 57 -7.86 5.02 13.01
CA LYS A 57 -7.91 5.60 14.36
C LYS A 57 -6.60 6.31 14.73
N GLU A 58 -5.46 5.76 14.31
CA GLU A 58 -4.13 6.35 14.50
C GLU A 58 -3.28 6.21 13.24
N ARG A 59 -2.75 7.33 12.75
CA ARG A 59 -1.78 7.36 11.66
C ARG A 59 -0.41 7.01 12.24
N MET A 60 0.13 5.87 11.85
CA MET A 60 1.43 5.40 12.31
C MET A 60 2.53 5.87 11.37
N LYS A 61 3.73 6.13 11.91
CA LYS A 61 4.88 6.51 11.10
C LYS A 61 6.10 5.69 11.47
N THR A 62 6.88 5.30 10.47
CA THR A 62 8.25 4.82 10.69
C THR A 62 9.15 6.03 10.97
N ALA A 63 9.61 6.15 12.21
CA ALA A 63 10.33 7.32 12.73
C ALA A 63 11.84 7.13 12.88
N ALA A 64 12.30 5.88 13.03
CA ALA A 64 13.72 5.54 13.11
C ALA A 64 14.00 4.29 12.28
N VAL A 65 15.20 4.23 11.72
CA VAL A 65 15.66 3.15 10.84
C VAL A 65 17.04 2.72 11.33
N THR A 66 17.21 1.44 11.62
CA THR A 66 18.52 0.83 11.87
C THR A 66 18.85 -0.11 10.71
N ILE A 67 20.00 0.11 10.08
CA ILE A 67 20.50 -0.73 8.99
C ILE A 67 21.76 -1.42 9.51
N ALA A 68 21.74 -2.75 9.56
CA ALA A 68 22.87 -3.58 9.91
C ALA A 68 23.28 -4.40 8.69
N VAL A 69 24.52 -4.23 8.24
CA VAL A 69 25.07 -4.90 7.06
C VAL A 69 26.27 -5.71 7.52
N CYS A 70 26.14 -7.04 7.47
CA CYS A 70 27.17 -7.99 7.86
C CYS A 70 27.69 -8.70 6.60
N LEU A 71 28.72 -8.13 5.96
CA LEU A 71 29.26 -8.60 4.67
C LEU A 71 30.68 -9.15 4.77
N ASN A 72 31.53 -8.61 5.66
CA ASN A 72 32.95 -8.96 5.73
C ASN A 72 33.60 -9.06 4.33
N ALA A 73 33.55 -7.95 3.58
CA ALA A 73 33.84 -7.95 2.14
C ALA A 73 35.14 -8.68 1.79
N GLY A 74 35.04 -9.70 0.92
CA GLY A 74 36.16 -10.52 0.47
C GLY A 74 36.35 -11.84 1.23
N VAL A 75 35.61 -12.08 2.31
CA VAL A 75 35.67 -13.34 3.08
C VAL A 75 34.29 -13.99 3.09
N ASP A 76 34.17 -15.14 2.44
CA ASP A 76 32.92 -15.89 2.39
C ASP A 76 32.68 -16.68 3.70
N PRO A 77 31.43 -16.74 4.20
CA PRO A 77 31.10 -17.55 5.37
C PRO A 77 31.20 -19.06 5.03
N PRO A 78 31.46 -19.91 6.05
CA PRO A 78 31.79 -21.33 5.83
C PRO A 78 30.66 -22.17 5.25
N ASP A 79 29.42 -21.69 5.30
CA ASP A 79 28.22 -22.41 4.87
C ASP A 79 27.69 -21.98 3.50
N VAL A 80 28.40 -21.06 2.80
CA VAL A 80 28.04 -20.58 1.47
C VAL A 80 29.17 -20.89 0.49
N THR A 81 28.88 -21.75 -0.48
CA THR A 81 29.79 -22.01 -1.61
C THR A 81 29.39 -21.12 -2.79
N LYS A 82 30.20 -20.10 -3.10
CA LYS A 82 29.97 -19.24 -4.26
C LYS A 82 30.45 -19.91 -5.55
N THR A 83 29.64 -19.79 -6.60
CA THR A 83 30.04 -20.16 -7.97
C THR A 83 30.98 -19.10 -8.55
N GLN A 84 31.74 -19.45 -9.60
CA GLN A 84 32.47 -18.46 -10.40
C GLN A 84 31.99 -18.54 -11.86
N PRO A 85 31.40 -17.48 -12.42
CA PRO A 85 31.04 -16.20 -11.79
C PRO A 85 29.87 -16.30 -10.79
N CYS A 86 29.69 -15.29 -9.93
CA CYS A 86 28.59 -15.14 -8.98
C CYS A 86 28.03 -13.71 -8.96
N ALA A 87 26.83 -13.55 -8.39
CA ALA A 87 26.25 -12.27 -8.00
C ALA A 87 27.15 -11.54 -6.99
N LYS A 88 27.40 -10.25 -7.19
CA LYS A 88 28.34 -9.46 -6.37
C LYS A 88 27.80 -8.13 -5.86
N LEU A 89 26.89 -7.50 -6.61
CA LEU A 89 26.44 -6.15 -6.28
C LEU A 89 25.59 -6.17 -5.00
N GLU A 90 25.87 -5.22 -4.11
CA GLU A 90 25.17 -5.00 -2.85
C GLU A 90 24.75 -3.52 -2.80
N ALA A 91 23.45 -3.24 -2.67
CA ALA A 91 22.87 -1.91 -2.79
C ALA A 91 23.31 -1.16 -4.08
N GLY A 92 23.57 -1.91 -5.15
CA GLY A 92 24.08 -1.39 -6.42
C GLY A 92 25.56 -0.94 -6.39
N GLN A 93 26.32 -1.31 -5.36
CA GLN A 93 27.76 -1.10 -5.25
C GLN A 93 28.49 -2.45 -5.36
N ASP A 94 29.66 -2.48 -5.98
CA ASP A 94 30.53 -3.67 -5.93
C ASP A 94 31.36 -3.63 -4.63
N PRO A 95 31.17 -4.59 -3.70
CA PRO A 95 31.88 -4.62 -2.43
C PRO A 95 33.39 -4.90 -2.58
N LEU A 96 33.88 -5.18 -3.80
CA LEU A 96 35.29 -5.35 -4.11
C LEU A 96 35.86 -4.20 -4.98
N ALA A 97 35.07 -3.16 -5.27
CA ALA A 97 35.48 -2.05 -6.14
C ALA A 97 36.72 -1.29 -5.65
N HIS A 98 36.91 -1.18 -4.32
CA HIS A 98 38.07 -0.52 -3.71
C HIS A 98 39.29 -1.44 -3.56
N GLY A 99 39.24 -2.65 -4.13
CA GLY A 99 40.26 -3.68 -3.98
C GLY A 99 40.19 -4.38 -2.61
N LEU A 100 40.82 -5.56 -2.52
CA LEU A 100 40.85 -6.41 -1.31
C LEU A 100 41.52 -5.74 -0.10
N ASN A 101 42.19 -4.60 -0.29
CA ASN A 101 42.93 -3.90 0.76
C ASN A 101 42.08 -2.89 1.56
N GLU A 102 40.88 -2.51 1.08
CA GLU A 102 39.99 -1.54 1.75
C GLU A 102 38.56 -2.08 1.99
N PRO A 103 38.37 -3.27 2.59
CA PRO A 103 37.04 -3.91 2.71
C PRO A 103 36.05 -3.07 3.56
N LYS A 104 36.54 -2.40 4.61
CA LYS A 104 35.70 -1.55 5.47
C LYS A 104 35.05 -0.39 4.72
N LYS A 105 35.80 0.24 3.82
CA LYS A 105 35.31 1.38 3.02
C LYS A 105 34.28 0.93 1.99
N ALA A 106 34.43 -0.28 1.45
CA ALA A 106 33.43 -0.86 0.56
C ALA A 106 32.10 -1.13 1.30
N VAL A 107 32.15 -1.70 2.50
CA VAL A 107 30.95 -1.92 3.33
C VAL A 107 30.30 -0.59 3.76
N GLU A 108 31.10 0.44 4.07
CA GLU A 108 30.61 1.80 4.32
C GLU A 108 29.90 2.40 3.09
N ALA A 109 30.45 2.20 1.88
CA ALA A 109 29.81 2.66 0.64
C ALA A 109 28.45 1.96 0.41
N VAL A 110 28.39 0.64 0.60
CA VAL A 110 27.16 -0.16 0.49
C VAL A 110 26.10 0.34 1.47
N ILE A 111 26.43 0.48 2.75
CA ILE A 111 25.43 0.87 3.77
C ILE A 111 24.92 2.30 3.57
N HIS A 112 25.79 3.22 3.11
CA HIS A 112 25.37 4.58 2.75
C HIS A 112 24.50 4.60 1.49
N ALA A 113 24.79 3.76 0.48
CA ALA A 113 23.92 3.61 -0.67
C ALA A 113 22.54 3.09 -0.27
N LEU A 114 22.49 2.03 0.56
CA LEU A 114 21.25 1.47 1.08
C LEU A 114 20.43 2.49 1.90
N SER A 115 21.08 3.30 2.73
CA SER A 115 20.43 4.40 3.45
C SER A 115 19.74 5.38 2.48
N ARG A 116 20.42 5.79 1.41
CA ARG A 116 19.85 6.70 0.39
C ARG A 116 18.66 6.07 -0.34
N GLN A 117 18.71 4.76 -0.59
CA GLN A 117 17.57 4.07 -1.22
C GLN A 117 16.34 4.08 -0.30
N TYR A 118 16.51 3.89 1.02
CA TYR A 118 15.42 4.01 1.99
C TYR A 118 14.91 5.46 2.15
N GLU A 119 15.78 6.46 2.04
CA GLU A 119 15.43 7.88 2.13
C GLU A 119 14.41 8.31 1.06
N ILE A 120 14.40 7.65 -0.10
CA ILE A 120 13.41 7.89 -1.17
C ILE A 120 12.00 7.59 -0.67
N TRP A 121 11.82 6.52 0.11
CA TRP A 121 10.52 6.08 0.62
C TRP A 121 10.10 6.86 1.87
N GLN A 122 11.07 7.22 2.72
CA GLN A 122 10.86 8.06 3.88
C GLN A 122 12.08 8.97 4.10
N PRO A 123 12.00 10.28 3.77
CA PRO A 123 13.15 11.18 3.81
C PRO A 123 13.46 11.80 5.19
N ARG A 124 12.63 11.55 6.21
CA ARG A 124 12.75 12.16 7.55
C ARG A 124 12.90 11.23 8.77
N PRO A 125 13.20 9.92 8.67
CA PRO A 125 13.45 9.11 9.85
C PRO A 125 14.91 9.30 10.29
N ARG A 126 15.19 8.97 11.55
CA ARG A 126 16.57 8.95 12.05
C ARG A 126 17.23 7.63 11.64
N TYR A 127 18.23 7.71 10.76
CA TYR A 127 19.00 6.56 10.32
C TYR A 127 20.15 6.27 11.28
N ARG A 128 20.32 4.98 11.61
CA ARG A 128 21.47 4.45 12.33
C ARG A 128 22.09 3.34 11.51
N LEU A 129 23.31 3.57 11.05
CA LEU A 129 24.05 2.65 10.18
C LEU A 129 25.04 1.85 11.03
N CYS A 130 25.07 0.54 10.82
CA CYS A 130 25.88 -0.43 11.51
C CYS A 130 26.61 -1.32 10.46
N PRO A 131 27.75 -0.88 9.90
CA PRO A 131 28.57 -1.68 8.99
C PRO A 131 29.40 -2.69 9.77
N ASP A 132 29.34 -3.97 9.37
CA ASP A 132 29.96 -5.13 10.02
C ASP A 132 29.96 -5.04 11.57
N PRO A 133 28.78 -4.94 12.20
CA PRO A 133 28.68 -4.56 13.60
C PRO A 133 29.12 -5.69 14.54
N THR A 134 29.59 -5.29 15.72
CA THR A 134 29.62 -6.19 16.88
C THR A 134 28.25 -6.30 17.54
N ALA A 135 28.05 -7.29 18.40
CA ALA A 135 26.83 -7.41 19.19
C ALA A 135 26.55 -6.14 20.06
N GLU A 136 27.60 -5.49 20.58
CA GLU A 136 27.46 -4.24 21.33
C GLU A 136 27.03 -3.08 20.44
N ASP A 137 27.56 -2.98 19.21
CA ASP A 137 27.20 -1.93 18.27
C ASP A 137 25.77 -2.07 17.79
N LEU A 138 25.35 -3.31 17.50
CA LEU A 138 23.97 -3.62 17.12
C LEU A 138 22.99 -3.28 18.24
N LYS A 139 23.32 -3.66 19.49
CA LYS A 139 22.53 -3.29 20.68
C LYS A 139 22.41 -1.78 20.83
N LYS A 140 23.52 -1.05 20.77
CA LYS A 140 23.52 0.42 20.85
C LYS A 140 22.64 1.03 19.74
N GLY A 141 22.75 0.51 18.52
CA GLY A 141 21.96 0.98 17.38
C GLY A 141 20.46 0.74 17.53
N CYS A 142 20.06 -0.46 17.94
CA CYS A 142 18.65 -0.82 18.17
C CYS A 142 18.02 0.00 19.30
N VAL A 143 18.71 0.09 20.45
CA VAL A 143 18.22 0.85 21.62
C VAL A 143 18.14 2.34 21.31
N TYR A 144 19.09 2.89 20.55
CA TYR A 144 19.04 4.27 20.09
C TYR A 144 17.78 4.54 19.24
N SER A 145 17.52 3.70 18.24
CA SER A 145 16.38 3.86 17.34
C SER A 145 15.04 3.70 18.06
N ARG A 146 14.91 2.75 18.99
CA ARG A 146 13.70 2.64 19.83
C ARG A 146 13.49 3.88 20.70
N ARG A 147 14.52 4.37 21.39
CA ARG A 147 14.41 5.61 22.20
C ARG A 147 14.04 6.82 21.34
N ALA A 148 14.56 6.88 20.12
CA ALA A 148 14.26 7.94 19.17
C ALA A 148 12.81 7.90 18.65
N ALA A 149 12.29 6.70 18.36
CA ALA A 149 10.94 6.51 17.83
C ALA A 149 9.84 6.62 18.90
N LYS A 150 10.15 6.36 20.19
CA LYS A 150 9.14 6.24 21.26
C LYS A 150 8.10 5.19 20.88
N ASP A 151 6.85 5.62 20.68
CA ASP A 151 5.69 4.80 20.32
C ASP A 151 5.52 4.64 18.80
N GLU A 152 6.32 5.36 18.01
CA GLU A 152 6.34 5.23 16.55
C GLU A 152 7.11 3.98 16.12
N ARG A 153 6.96 3.62 14.84
CA ARG A 153 7.54 2.41 14.28
C ARG A 153 9.05 2.55 14.07
N VAL A 154 9.79 1.50 14.41
CA VAL A 154 11.21 1.34 14.05
C VAL A 154 11.31 0.36 12.88
N LEU A 155 12.08 0.72 11.85
CA LEU A 155 12.51 -0.22 10.82
C LEU A 155 13.89 -0.76 11.20
N PHE A 156 14.05 -2.08 11.17
CA PHE A 156 15.33 -2.73 11.34
C PHE A 156 15.59 -3.61 10.11
N HIS A 157 16.66 -3.28 9.39
CA HIS A 157 17.14 -4.02 8.23
C HIS A 157 18.41 -4.76 8.61
N TYR A 158 18.43 -6.07 8.37
CA TYR A 158 19.59 -6.93 8.57
C TYR A 158 19.94 -7.62 7.26
N ASN A 159 21.13 -7.33 6.74
CA ASN A 159 21.76 -8.06 5.65
C ASN A 159 22.85 -8.96 6.25
N GLY A 160 22.74 -10.27 6.03
CA GLY A 160 23.59 -11.30 6.62
C GLY A 160 24.39 -12.12 5.61
N HIS A 161 24.83 -11.55 4.48
CA HIS A 161 25.49 -12.33 3.42
C HIS A 161 26.94 -12.74 3.72
N GLY A 162 27.60 -12.03 4.64
CA GLY A 162 28.98 -12.30 5.07
C GLY A 162 29.13 -13.15 6.32
N VAL A 163 28.01 -13.67 6.84
CA VAL A 163 27.94 -14.43 8.09
C VAL A 163 27.16 -15.73 7.87
N PRO A 164 27.30 -16.72 8.78
CA PRO A 164 26.55 -17.96 8.66
C PRO A 164 25.03 -17.77 8.66
N ARG A 165 24.30 -18.75 8.13
CA ARG A 165 22.84 -18.74 8.12
C ARG A 165 22.24 -18.67 9.53
N PRO A 166 21.08 -18.03 9.69
CA PRO A 166 20.34 -18.03 10.95
C PRO A 166 19.99 -19.43 11.39
N THR A 167 20.21 -19.72 12.68
CA THR A 167 19.99 -21.04 13.25
C THR A 167 18.51 -21.30 13.50
N ALA A 168 18.11 -22.57 13.44
CA ALA A 168 16.75 -22.97 13.84
C ALA A 168 16.47 -22.72 15.34
N SER A 169 17.50 -22.51 16.17
CA SER A 169 17.39 -22.09 17.58
C SER A 169 17.00 -20.62 17.75
N GLY A 170 17.08 -19.81 16.70
CA GLY A 170 16.70 -18.40 16.74
C GLY A 170 17.87 -17.49 17.11
N GLU A 171 18.98 -17.63 16.41
CA GLU A 171 20.14 -16.74 16.48
C GLU A 171 20.45 -16.15 15.11
N ILE A 172 20.86 -14.88 15.11
CA ILE A 172 21.50 -14.22 13.95
C ILE A 172 22.97 -13.99 14.28
N TRP A 173 23.78 -13.67 13.27
CA TRP A 173 25.23 -13.57 13.44
C TRP A 173 25.74 -12.14 13.23
N ALA A 174 26.74 -11.80 14.01
CA ALA A 174 27.51 -10.56 13.95
C ALA A 174 29.01 -10.88 14.09
N PHE A 175 29.86 -9.86 14.16
CA PHE A 175 31.32 -10.05 14.28
C PHE A 175 31.82 -9.76 15.69
N ASN A 176 33.01 -10.25 16.01
CA ASN A 176 33.83 -9.68 17.07
C ASN A 176 34.62 -8.46 16.56
N ARG A 177 35.28 -7.72 17.47
CA ARG A 177 36.01 -6.49 17.11
C ARG A 177 37.16 -6.73 16.15
N GLU A 178 37.75 -7.93 16.23
CA GLU A 178 38.89 -8.36 15.42
C GLU A 178 38.49 -9.03 14.10
N TYR A 179 37.19 -9.25 13.84
CA TYR A 179 36.67 -9.94 12.65
C TYR A 179 37.23 -11.36 12.44
N THR A 180 37.55 -12.05 13.54
CA THR A 180 38.08 -13.43 13.53
C THR A 180 37.01 -14.48 13.83
N GLN A 181 35.89 -14.09 14.45
CA GLN A 181 34.83 -14.99 14.88
C GLN A 181 33.45 -14.41 14.59
N TYR A 182 32.53 -15.30 14.23
CA TYR A 182 31.10 -15.00 14.17
C TYR A 182 30.49 -15.14 15.56
N ILE A 183 29.82 -14.09 16.02
CA ILE A 183 29.21 -14.01 17.35
C ILE A 183 27.69 -14.18 17.19
N PRO A 184 27.07 -15.19 17.84
CA PRO A 184 25.63 -15.39 17.78
C PRO A 184 24.91 -14.35 18.65
N ILE A 185 23.80 -13.84 18.15
CA ILE A 185 22.90 -12.92 18.84
C ILE A 185 21.52 -13.58 18.91
N GLY A 186 21.06 -13.85 20.12
CA GLY A 186 19.75 -14.46 20.34
C GLY A 186 18.60 -13.50 20.01
N LEU A 187 17.58 -13.98 19.29
CA LEU A 187 16.42 -13.16 18.91
C LEU A 187 15.64 -12.61 20.11
N LYS A 188 15.68 -13.28 21.27
CA LYS A 188 15.09 -12.78 22.52
C LYS A 188 15.74 -11.47 22.98
N GLU A 189 17.05 -11.34 22.82
CA GLU A 189 17.77 -10.11 23.17
C GLU A 189 17.41 -9.00 22.19
N LEU A 190 17.40 -9.33 20.90
CA LEU A 190 17.05 -8.39 19.83
C LEU A 190 15.62 -7.84 19.99
N GLN A 191 14.66 -8.67 20.41
CA GLN A 191 13.31 -8.26 20.77
C GLN A 191 13.30 -7.18 21.86
N VAL A 192 14.13 -7.33 22.89
CA VAL A 192 14.25 -6.35 23.98
C VAL A 192 14.87 -5.04 23.48
N TRP A 193 15.84 -5.11 22.56
CA TRP A 193 16.51 -3.91 22.05
C TRP A 193 15.60 -3.11 21.12
N LEU A 194 14.86 -3.79 20.24
CA LEU A 194 14.03 -3.15 19.21
C LEU A 194 12.64 -2.76 19.69
N GLY A 195 12.03 -3.51 20.62
CA GLY A 195 10.66 -3.26 21.09
C GLY A 195 9.60 -3.29 19.98
N ALA A 196 8.39 -2.83 20.30
CA ALA A 196 7.27 -2.66 19.37
C ALA A 196 6.76 -1.21 19.41
N PRO A 197 6.16 -0.69 18.33
CA PRO A 197 5.94 -1.33 17.03
C PRO A 197 7.21 -1.33 16.15
N SER A 198 7.46 -2.42 15.42
CA SER A 198 8.62 -2.57 14.53
C SER A 198 8.26 -3.20 13.18
N ILE A 199 9.05 -2.90 12.15
CA ILE A 199 9.10 -3.62 10.86
C ILE A 199 10.52 -4.13 10.62
N LEU A 200 10.65 -5.39 10.23
CA LEU A 200 11.90 -6.14 10.24
C LEU A 200 12.15 -6.70 8.85
N VAL A 201 13.28 -6.35 8.23
CA VAL A 201 13.72 -6.84 6.92
C VAL A 201 14.93 -7.74 7.12
N TRP A 202 14.84 -8.99 6.65
CA TRP A 202 15.85 -10.02 6.80
C TRP A 202 16.35 -10.46 5.42
N ASP A 203 17.47 -9.92 4.99
CA ASP A 203 18.15 -10.31 3.76
C ASP A 203 19.30 -11.27 4.08
N CYS A 204 18.98 -12.56 4.07
CA CYS A 204 19.92 -13.64 4.29
C CYS A 204 19.32 -14.97 3.83
N SER A 205 20.17 -15.98 3.64
CA SER A 205 19.71 -17.34 3.36
C SER A 205 19.03 -17.96 4.59
N SER A 206 18.01 -18.80 4.38
CA SER A 206 17.18 -19.38 5.45
C SER A 206 16.54 -18.37 6.42
N ALA A 207 16.14 -17.20 5.92
CA ALA A 207 15.61 -16.09 6.72
C ALA A 207 14.30 -16.43 7.48
N GLU A 208 13.50 -17.37 7.00
CA GLU A 208 12.28 -17.82 7.68
C GLU A 208 12.52 -18.36 9.10
N ASN A 209 13.69 -18.95 9.37
CA ASN A 209 14.06 -19.40 10.72
C ASN A 209 13.93 -18.25 11.73
N ILE A 210 14.30 -17.02 11.32
CA ILE A 210 14.21 -15.82 12.14
C ILE A 210 12.75 -15.49 12.45
N VAL A 211 11.88 -15.47 11.43
CA VAL A 211 10.47 -15.08 11.57
C VAL A 211 9.74 -16.07 12.47
N ASN A 212 9.94 -17.37 12.26
CA ASN A 212 9.31 -18.42 13.05
C ASN A 212 9.71 -18.34 14.53
N LYS A 213 11.01 -18.25 14.83
CA LYS A 213 11.49 -18.17 16.21
C LYS A 213 11.21 -16.84 16.89
N TRP A 214 11.23 -15.72 16.16
CA TRP A 214 10.79 -14.44 16.72
C TRP A 214 9.35 -14.52 17.21
N ARG A 215 8.44 -15.05 16.39
CA ARG A 215 7.03 -15.15 16.75
C ARG A 215 6.79 -16.08 17.92
N GLU A 216 7.44 -17.25 17.93
CA GLU A 216 7.39 -18.19 19.05
C GLU A 216 7.80 -17.52 20.37
N PHE A 217 8.93 -16.80 20.38
CA PHE A 217 9.41 -16.09 21.57
C PHE A 217 8.50 -14.92 21.97
N ALA A 218 7.94 -14.19 21.01
CA ALA A 218 7.03 -13.09 21.27
C ALA A 218 5.73 -13.57 21.92
N LEU A 219 5.11 -14.62 21.38
CA LEU A 219 3.89 -15.22 21.91
C LEU A 219 4.14 -15.84 23.31
N ALA A 220 5.25 -16.54 23.49
CA ALA A 220 5.61 -17.09 24.80
C ALA A 220 5.84 -15.99 25.85
N ARG A 221 6.43 -14.86 25.46
CA ARG A 221 6.63 -13.70 26.34
C ARG A 221 5.31 -13.02 26.68
N GLU A 222 4.39 -12.90 25.74
CA GLU A 222 3.04 -12.34 25.98
C GLU A 222 2.22 -13.23 26.91
N ALA A 223 2.29 -14.56 26.72
CA ALA A 223 1.66 -15.53 27.61
C ALA A 223 2.24 -15.48 29.04
N ASN A 224 3.57 -15.40 29.18
CA ASN A 224 4.23 -15.35 30.49
C ASN A 224 4.17 -13.96 31.17
N GLY A 225 4.11 -12.89 30.37
CA GLY A 225 4.04 -11.49 30.80
C GLY A 225 2.67 -11.08 31.36
N GLY A 226 1.63 -11.88 31.14
CA GLY A 226 0.34 -11.76 31.83
C GLY A 226 0.36 -12.26 33.29
N SER A 227 1.46 -12.83 33.78
CA SER A 227 1.50 -13.44 35.13
C SER A 227 2.74 -13.14 35.98
N ARG A 228 3.70 -12.30 35.58
CA ARG A 228 4.88 -12.05 36.42
C ARG A 228 5.65 -10.77 36.06
N ALA A 229 5.45 -9.71 36.84
CA ALA A 229 6.54 -8.79 37.15
C ALA A 229 7.42 -9.44 38.24
N PRO A 230 8.77 -9.32 38.19
CA PRO A 230 9.60 -9.93 39.21
C PRO A 230 9.41 -9.19 40.53
N SER A 231 8.85 -9.91 41.50
CA SER A 231 8.98 -9.60 42.92
C SER A 231 10.47 -9.41 43.24
N ALA A 232 10.87 -8.17 43.43
CA ALA A 232 12.05 -7.87 44.21
C ALA A 232 11.77 -8.36 45.63
N ARG A 233 12.63 -9.26 46.10
CA ARG A 233 12.62 -9.86 47.44
C ARG A 233 12.30 -8.82 48.51
N GLY A 234 11.25 -9.09 49.29
CA GLY A 234 10.84 -8.27 50.40
C GLY A 234 11.85 -8.29 51.55
N THR A 235 12.12 -7.10 52.08
CA THR A 235 12.14 -6.84 53.51
C THR A 235 10.71 -6.47 53.95
N PRO A 236 10.23 -6.92 55.12
CA PRO A 236 8.87 -6.65 55.55
C PRO A 236 8.82 -5.32 56.29
N SER A 237 8.13 -4.32 55.75
CA SER A 237 7.60 -3.23 56.56
C SER A 237 6.23 -2.78 56.06
N SER A 238 5.46 -2.35 57.04
CA SER A 238 4.01 -2.25 57.10
C SER A 238 3.36 -1.20 56.18
N SER A 239 2.08 -1.48 55.90
CA SER A 239 0.98 -0.54 55.60
C SER A 239 1.10 0.34 54.36
N SER A 240 0.30 0.04 53.32
CA SER A 240 -0.63 1.02 52.74
C SER A 240 -1.50 0.41 51.63
N ARG A 241 -2.67 1.01 51.48
CA ARG A 241 -3.84 0.70 50.66
C ARG A 241 -3.53 0.20 49.24
N SER A 242 -4.25 -0.85 48.86
CA SER A 242 -4.39 -1.38 47.51
C SER A 242 -5.04 -0.34 46.57
N THR A 243 -4.25 0.26 45.69
CA THR A 243 -4.74 0.85 44.44
C THR A 243 -4.74 -0.22 43.34
N PRO A 244 -5.78 -0.31 42.51
CA PRO A 244 -5.76 -1.20 41.35
C PRO A 244 -4.70 -0.68 40.36
N GLN A 245 -3.68 -1.50 40.07
CA GLN A 245 -2.69 -1.17 39.04
C GLN A 245 -3.34 -1.17 37.66
N PRO A 246 -2.94 -0.24 36.76
CA PRO A 246 -3.42 -0.21 35.39
C PRO A 246 -2.92 -1.44 34.60
N PRO A 247 -3.64 -1.87 33.54
CA PRO A 247 -3.24 -2.99 32.69
C PRO A 247 -1.86 -2.77 32.05
N PRO A 248 -1.15 -3.82 31.60
CA PRO A 248 0.14 -3.69 30.92
C PRO A 248 0.03 -2.72 29.73
N LEU A 249 1.03 -1.86 29.58
CA LEU A 249 1.06 -0.82 28.55
C LEU A 249 0.89 -1.44 27.15
N PRO A 250 0.06 -0.84 26.26
CA PRO A 250 -0.18 -1.33 24.89
C PRO A 250 1.07 -1.45 23.98
N HIS A 251 2.22 -0.93 24.40
CA HIS A 251 3.43 -0.70 23.58
C HIS A 251 4.41 -1.89 23.47
N GLN A 252 3.99 -3.13 23.72
CA GLN A 252 4.90 -4.30 23.66
C GLN A 252 4.32 -5.53 22.96
N ARG A 253 3.37 -5.37 22.02
CA ARG A 253 2.91 -6.50 21.18
C ARG A 253 3.95 -6.87 20.12
N LEU A 254 5.02 -7.54 20.56
CA LEU A 254 6.09 -8.05 19.70
C LEU A 254 5.55 -9.09 18.72
N SER A 255 4.44 -9.75 19.03
CA SER A 255 3.74 -10.70 18.15
C SER A 255 3.03 -10.02 16.97
N GLU A 256 2.89 -8.69 17.00
CA GLU A 256 2.30 -7.89 15.91
C GLU A 256 3.36 -7.15 15.06
N CYS A 257 4.65 -7.36 15.33
CA CYS A 257 5.72 -6.83 14.49
C CYS A 257 5.60 -7.34 13.06
N ILE A 258 5.97 -6.49 12.09
CA ILE A 258 5.92 -6.85 10.68
C ILE A 258 7.27 -7.44 10.28
N HIS A 259 7.28 -8.56 9.57
CA HIS A 259 8.51 -9.20 9.07
C HIS A 259 8.45 -9.34 7.56
N LEU A 260 9.59 -9.13 6.91
CA LEU A 260 9.86 -9.40 5.50
C LEU A 260 11.16 -10.19 5.46
N ALA A 261 11.14 -11.43 4.99
CA ALA A 261 12.30 -12.31 4.95
C ALA A 261 12.53 -12.81 3.53
N ALA A 262 13.80 -12.84 3.11
CA ALA A 262 14.17 -13.07 1.72
C ALA A 262 13.84 -14.46 1.17
N CYS A 263 13.83 -15.49 2.02
CA CYS A 263 13.64 -16.87 1.59
C CYS A 263 13.08 -17.79 2.69
N GLN A 264 12.58 -18.96 2.29
CA GLN A 264 12.08 -19.99 3.20
C GLN A 264 13.20 -20.69 3.97
N ALA A 265 12.83 -21.45 5.00
CA ALA A 265 13.76 -22.22 5.80
C ALA A 265 14.42 -23.31 4.93
N GLY A 266 15.76 -23.30 4.87
CA GLY A 266 16.54 -24.23 4.05
C GLY A 266 16.86 -23.74 2.64
N GLU A 267 16.18 -22.69 2.15
CA GLU A 267 16.54 -22.06 0.88
C GLU A 267 17.82 -21.22 1.00
N GLN A 268 18.47 -21.04 -0.14
CA GLN A 268 19.62 -20.17 -0.32
C GLN A 268 19.28 -19.03 -1.28
N LEU A 269 19.94 -17.89 -1.10
CA LEU A 269 19.77 -16.76 -2.00
C LEU A 269 20.34 -17.06 -3.39
N PRO A 270 19.75 -16.51 -4.46
CA PRO A 270 20.25 -16.72 -5.82
C PRO A 270 21.67 -16.17 -6.00
N THR A 271 22.53 -16.94 -6.66
CA THR A 271 23.93 -16.57 -6.93
C THR A 271 24.19 -16.21 -8.39
N HIS A 272 23.14 -16.05 -9.20
CA HIS A 272 23.23 -15.82 -10.63
C HIS A 272 24.02 -14.53 -10.95
N PRO A 273 25.06 -14.55 -11.81
CA PRO A 273 25.96 -13.41 -12.05
C PRO A 273 25.31 -12.09 -12.48
N PHE A 274 24.19 -12.16 -13.22
CA PHE A 274 23.45 -10.97 -13.67
C PHE A 274 22.55 -10.35 -12.60
N LEU A 275 22.41 -10.98 -11.44
CA LEU A 275 21.63 -10.46 -10.33
C LEU A 275 22.55 -9.76 -9.33
N PRO A 276 22.02 -8.80 -8.57
CA PRO A 276 22.66 -8.37 -7.34
C PRO A 276 22.66 -9.50 -6.32
N ALA A 277 23.67 -9.52 -5.44
CA ALA A 277 23.73 -10.45 -4.31
C ALA A 277 22.60 -10.15 -3.30
N ASP A 278 22.21 -8.88 -3.17
CA ASP A 278 21.06 -8.43 -2.37
C ASP A 278 19.77 -8.31 -3.17
N LEU A 279 19.43 -9.35 -3.93
CA LEU A 279 18.22 -9.38 -4.77
C LEU A 279 16.94 -9.00 -4.01
N PHE A 280 16.78 -9.50 -2.78
CA PHE A 280 15.61 -9.19 -1.97
C PHE A 280 15.59 -7.70 -1.60
N THR A 281 16.71 -7.17 -1.09
CA THR A 281 16.84 -5.75 -0.77
C THR A 281 16.62 -4.88 -2.01
N ALA A 282 17.23 -5.21 -3.15
CA ALA A 282 17.05 -4.50 -4.42
C ALA A 282 15.58 -4.47 -4.87
N CYS A 283 14.86 -5.59 -4.74
CA CYS A 283 13.41 -5.62 -5.00
C CYS A 283 12.66 -4.66 -4.07
N LEU A 284 13.02 -4.61 -2.78
CA LEU A 284 12.35 -3.77 -1.77
C LEU A 284 12.69 -2.29 -1.87
N THR A 285 13.91 -1.91 -2.27
CA THR A 285 14.40 -0.54 -2.18
C THR A 285 14.53 0.14 -3.55
N THR A 286 14.78 -0.60 -4.62
CA THR A 286 14.91 -0.12 -6.01
C THR A 286 14.03 -0.93 -6.99
N PRO A 287 12.71 -1.07 -6.73
CA PRO A 287 11.82 -2.01 -7.42
C PRO A 287 11.76 -1.81 -8.93
N ILE A 288 11.71 -0.56 -9.42
CA ILE A 288 11.59 -0.29 -10.86
C ILE A 288 12.86 -0.72 -11.60
N GLN A 289 14.03 -0.40 -11.04
CA GLN A 289 15.31 -0.81 -11.61
C GLN A 289 15.38 -2.34 -11.69
N MET A 290 15.06 -3.02 -10.58
CA MET A 290 15.14 -4.47 -10.51
C MET A 290 14.12 -5.14 -11.45
N ALA A 291 12.89 -4.63 -11.50
CA ALA A 291 11.85 -5.15 -12.38
C ALA A 291 12.23 -5.03 -13.87
N LEU A 292 12.84 -3.91 -14.28
CA LEU A 292 13.27 -3.70 -15.66
C LEU A 292 14.44 -4.61 -16.05
N GLN A 293 15.46 -4.70 -15.20
CA GLN A 293 16.60 -5.59 -15.41
C GLN A 293 16.15 -7.05 -15.50
N TRP A 294 15.32 -7.50 -14.56
CA TRP A 294 14.75 -8.84 -14.58
C TRP A 294 13.90 -9.08 -15.82
N PHE A 295 13.01 -8.15 -16.19
CA PHE A 295 12.14 -8.30 -17.35
C PHE A 295 12.93 -8.46 -18.65
N VAL A 296 13.95 -7.62 -18.88
CA VAL A 296 14.81 -7.73 -20.08
C VAL A 296 15.57 -9.06 -20.09
N HIS A 297 16.06 -9.50 -18.93
CA HIS A 297 16.77 -10.77 -18.82
C HIS A 297 15.87 -11.98 -19.12
N GLN A 298 14.60 -11.95 -18.71
CA GLN A 298 13.63 -13.01 -18.98
C GLN A 298 13.15 -13.03 -20.44
N ASN A 299 13.40 -11.97 -21.23
CA ASN A 299 12.90 -11.82 -22.60
C ASN A 299 14.06 -11.74 -23.62
N PRO A 300 14.46 -12.88 -24.23
CA PRO A 300 15.62 -12.94 -25.13
C PRO A 300 15.54 -11.98 -26.33
N THR A 301 14.34 -11.72 -26.85
CA THR A 301 14.12 -10.81 -28.00
C THR A 301 14.44 -9.36 -27.68
N LEU A 302 14.13 -8.91 -26.46
CA LEU A 302 14.45 -7.56 -25.97
C LEU A 302 15.93 -7.44 -25.62
N CYS A 303 16.54 -8.51 -25.11
CA CYS A 303 17.97 -8.54 -24.77
C CYS A 303 18.89 -8.30 -25.98
N ILE A 304 18.41 -8.55 -27.21
CA ILE A 304 19.13 -8.22 -28.46
C ILE A 304 19.18 -6.69 -28.69
N GLN A 305 18.16 -5.96 -28.24
CA GLN A 305 17.98 -4.54 -28.53
C GLN A 305 18.43 -3.62 -27.37
N VAL A 306 18.29 -4.09 -26.13
CA VAL A 306 18.58 -3.33 -24.90
C VAL A 306 19.29 -4.25 -23.92
N MET A 307 20.49 -3.85 -23.48
CA MET A 307 21.19 -4.56 -22.41
C MET A 307 20.49 -4.32 -21.07
N PRO A 308 20.44 -5.31 -20.13
CA PRO A 308 19.80 -5.13 -18.82
C PRO A 308 20.26 -3.88 -18.06
N GLU A 309 21.55 -3.53 -18.14
CA GLU A 309 22.11 -2.32 -17.52
C GLU A 309 21.56 -1.03 -18.14
N GLN A 310 21.30 -1.02 -19.45
CA GLN A 310 20.69 0.13 -20.14
C GLN A 310 19.22 0.27 -19.75
N ALA A 311 18.52 -0.84 -19.49
CA ALA A 311 17.14 -0.82 -19.00
C ALA A 311 17.01 -0.16 -17.62
N ALA A 312 18.06 -0.18 -16.80
CA ALA A 312 18.10 0.54 -15.52
C ALA A 312 18.23 2.07 -15.67
N GLN A 313 18.59 2.57 -16.86
CA GLN A 313 18.87 3.98 -17.13
C GLN A 313 17.68 4.70 -17.78
N VAL A 314 16.45 4.27 -17.49
CA VAL A 314 15.24 4.93 -18.00
C VAL A 314 15.26 6.42 -17.64
N PRO A 315 15.09 7.32 -18.63
CA PRO A 315 15.22 8.74 -18.39
C PRO A 315 14.09 9.29 -17.50
N GLY A 316 14.44 10.31 -16.72
CA GLY A 316 13.51 11.08 -15.90
C GLY A 316 13.60 10.83 -14.40
N LYS A 317 12.59 11.31 -13.67
CA LYS A 317 12.53 11.23 -12.20
C LYS A 317 11.31 10.41 -11.79
N ALA A 318 11.49 9.50 -10.83
CA ALA A 318 10.40 8.65 -10.34
C ALA A 318 9.21 9.43 -9.73
N SER A 319 9.42 10.69 -9.32
CA SER A 319 8.37 11.59 -8.81
C SER A 319 7.60 12.32 -9.92
N ASP A 320 8.15 12.42 -11.13
CA ASP A 320 7.55 13.11 -12.26
C ASP A 320 6.91 12.13 -13.25
N ARG A 321 5.59 11.99 -13.13
CA ARG A 321 4.75 11.07 -13.91
C ARG A 321 4.72 11.36 -15.42
N ARG A 322 5.24 12.50 -15.86
CA ARG A 322 5.37 12.83 -17.29
C ARG A 322 6.62 12.21 -17.90
N THR A 323 7.56 11.79 -17.08
CA THR A 323 8.77 11.11 -17.55
C THR A 323 8.55 9.60 -17.62
N PRO A 324 9.26 8.86 -18.50
CA PRO A 324 9.14 7.42 -18.60
C PRO A 324 9.33 6.70 -17.27
N LEU A 325 10.35 7.10 -16.48
CA LEU A 325 10.62 6.51 -15.18
C LEU A 325 9.48 6.78 -14.17
N GLY A 326 8.95 8.01 -14.14
CA GLY A 326 7.85 8.35 -13.24
C GLY A 326 6.52 7.75 -13.65
N GLU A 327 6.26 7.57 -14.94
CA GLU A 327 5.09 6.84 -15.45
C GLU A 327 5.16 5.36 -15.02
N LEU A 328 6.28 4.67 -15.24
CA LEU A 328 6.47 3.28 -14.81
C LEU A 328 6.32 3.13 -13.29
N ASN A 329 6.91 4.03 -12.50
CA ASN A 329 6.78 4.01 -11.04
C ASN A 329 5.31 4.17 -10.59
N TRP A 330 4.54 4.99 -11.31
CA TRP A 330 3.12 5.21 -11.02
C TRP A 330 2.26 4.00 -11.42
N ILE A 331 2.52 3.40 -12.59
CA ILE A 331 1.86 2.16 -13.03
C ILE A 331 2.18 1.03 -12.06
N PHE A 332 3.44 0.87 -11.66
CA PHE A 332 3.87 -0.13 -10.68
C PHE A 332 3.11 0.00 -9.35
N THR A 333 2.98 1.24 -8.85
CA THR A 333 2.20 1.52 -7.63
C THR A 333 0.73 1.13 -7.82
N ALA A 334 0.13 1.42 -8.97
CA ALA A 334 -1.27 1.06 -9.26
C ALA A 334 -1.47 -0.45 -9.38
N VAL A 335 -0.56 -1.16 -10.05
CA VAL A 335 -0.58 -2.61 -10.20
C VAL A 335 -0.46 -3.30 -8.84
N THR A 336 0.56 -2.95 -8.06
CA THR A 336 0.82 -3.59 -6.75
C THR A 336 -0.28 -3.30 -5.72
N ASP A 337 -0.82 -2.08 -5.67
CA ASP A 337 -1.99 -1.77 -4.83
C ASP A 337 -3.22 -2.58 -5.26
N THR A 338 -3.41 -2.81 -6.56
CA THR A 338 -4.53 -3.60 -7.08
C THR A 338 -4.40 -5.08 -6.74
N ILE A 339 -3.19 -5.63 -6.87
CA ILE A 339 -2.90 -7.01 -6.45
C ILE A 339 -3.17 -7.17 -4.96
N ALA A 340 -2.65 -6.27 -4.13
CA ALA A 340 -2.87 -6.33 -2.68
C ALA A 340 -4.36 -6.22 -2.31
N TRP A 341 -5.10 -5.31 -2.95
CA TRP A 341 -6.52 -5.12 -2.70
C TRP A 341 -7.39 -6.34 -3.06
N THR A 342 -7.01 -7.06 -4.12
CA THR A 342 -7.76 -8.22 -4.59
C THR A 342 -7.43 -9.51 -3.82
N LEU A 343 -6.27 -9.57 -3.17
CA LEU A 343 -5.82 -10.74 -2.42
C LEU A 343 -6.06 -10.64 -0.90
N LEU A 344 -6.12 -9.43 -0.35
CA LEU A 344 -6.19 -9.21 1.11
C LEU A 344 -7.58 -8.80 1.56
N ASP A 345 -7.90 -9.12 2.82
CA ASP A 345 -9.06 -8.56 3.48
C ASP A 345 -8.85 -7.07 3.79
N HIS A 346 -9.96 -6.33 3.99
CA HIS A 346 -9.91 -4.89 4.21
C HIS A 346 -9.05 -4.49 5.42
N ALA A 347 -9.03 -5.31 6.49
CA ALA A 347 -8.27 -4.98 7.69
C ALA A 347 -6.76 -5.11 7.46
N THR A 348 -6.30 -6.20 6.85
CA THR A 348 -4.87 -6.39 6.52
C THR A 348 -4.42 -5.39 5.46
N PHE A 349 -5.21 -5.18 4.41
CA PHE A 349 -4.90 -4.18 3.39
C PHE A 349 -4.72 -2.79 4.00
N LYS A 350 -5.66 -2.35 4.84
CA LYS A 350 -5.58 -1.05 5.51
C LYS A 350 -4.35 -0.95 6.42
N LYS A 351 -4.06 -2.00 7.21
CA LYS A 351 -2.90 -2.05 8.11
C LYS A 351 -1.58 -1.95 7.35
N LEU A 352 -1.43 -2.66 6.23
CA LEU A 352 -0.16 -2.79 5.52
C LEU A 352 0.04 -1.76 4.41
N PHE A 353 -1.02 -1.36 3.69
CA PHE A 353 -0.92 -0.51 2.49
C PHE A 353 -1.44 0.93 2.69
N ARG A 354 -2.05 1.25 3.84
CA ARG A 354 -2.65 2.59 4.08
C ARG A 354 -2.22 3.27 5.38
N GLN A 355 -1.76 2.53 6.39
CA GLN A 355 -1.48 3.10 7.71
C GLN A 355 -0.14 3.87 7.79
N ASP A 356 0.94 3.31 7.24
CA ASP A 356 2.29 3.87 7.26
C ASP A 356 2.89 3.85 5.84
N MET A 357 3.41 4.99 5.39
CA MET A 357 3.96 5.15 4.04
C MET A 357 5.17 4.23 3.78
N MET A 358 6.03 4.02 4.76
CA MET A 358 7.20 3.15 4.61
C MET A 358 6.77 1.69 4.49
N VAL A 359 5.87 1.24 5.37
CA VAL A 359 5.32 -0.13 5.32
C VAL A 359 4.60 -0.36 4.00
N ALA A 360 3.77 0.58 3.56
CA ALA A 360 3.06 0.47 2.28
C ALA A 360 4.00 0.41 1.08
N ALA A 361 5.15 1.12 1.12
CA ALA A 361 6.18 1.00 0.09
C ALA A 361 6.82 -0.39 0.08
N LEU A 362 7.28 -0.86 1.24
CA LEU A 362 7.93 -2.16 1.34
C LEU A 362 7.00 -3.31 1.00
N MET A 363 5.72 -3.22 1.36
CA MET A 363 4.73 -4.26 1.05
C MET A 363 4.40 -4.32 -0.44
N ARG A 364 4.26 -3.18 -1.13
CA ARG A 364 4.13 -3.14 -2.60
C ARG A 364 5.34 -3.76 -3.27
N ASN A 365 6.53 -3.40 -2.79
CA ASN A 365 7.80 -3.85 -3.36
C ASN A 365 8.07 -5.33 -3.02
N PHE A 366 7.52 -5.84 -1.91
CA PHE A 366 7.58 -7.25 -1.55
C PHE A 366 6.78 -8.14 -2.53
N LEU A 367 5.67 -7.64 -3.10
CA LEU A 367 4.95 -8.36 -4.15
C LEU A 367 5.81 -8.56 -5.40
N LEU A 368 6.67 -7.57 -5.73
CA LEU A 368 7.67 -7.73 -6.77
C LEU A 368 8.74 -8.74 -6.36
N ALA A 369 9.23 -8.68 -5.11
CA ALA A 369 10.20 -9.64 -4.61
C ALA A 369 9.68 -11.08 -4.71
N GLN A 370 8.43 -11.36 -4.32
CA GLN A 370 7.79 -12.67 -4.51
C GLN A 370 7.88 -13.12 -5.97
N ARG A 371 7.53 -12.23 -6.91
CA ARG A 371 7.53 -12.55 -8.34
C ARG A 371 8.94 -12.79 -8.91
N VAL A 372 9.89 -11.91 -8.61
CA VAL A 372 11.26 -11.96 -9.15
C VAL A 372 12.04 -13.11 -8.54
N MET A 373 11.96 -13.31 -7.24
CA MET A 373 12.74 -14.34 -6.55
C MET A 373 12.21 -15.75 -6.86
N ALA A 374 10.90 -15.90 -7.09
CA ALA A 374 10.31 -17.17 -7.52
C ALA A 374 10.86 -17.68 -8.85
N SER A 375 11.38 -16.83 -9.74
CA SER A 375 12.05 -17.31 -10.97
C SER A 375 13.44 -17.92 -10.73
N TYR A 376 13.94 -17.84 -9.50
CA TYR A 376 15.24 -18.36 -9.08
C TYR A 376 15.10 -19.30 -7.88
N ASP A 377 13.97 -20.01 -7.77
CA ASP A 377 13.67 -21.00 -6.73
C ASP A 377 13.87 -20.47 -5.29
N CYS A 378 13.56 -19.19 -5.09
CA CYS A 378 13.70 -18.51 -3.82
C CYS A 378 12.37 -17.83 -3.45
N HIS A 379 11.82 -18.12 -2.27
CA HIS A 379 10.46 -17.76 -1.91
C HIS A 379 10.44 -16.83 -0.69
N PRO A 380 10.32 -15.50 -0.91
CA PRO A 380 10.21 -14.54 0.17
C PRO A 380 8.97 -14.79 1.03
N ILE A 381 9.13 -14.61 2.33
CA ILE A 381 8.04 -14.73 3.30
C ILE A 381 7.78 -13.39 4.00
N SER A 382 6.54 -13.20 4.44
CA SER A 382 6.14 -12.02 5.21
C SER A 382 5.34 -12.44 6.43
N TYR A 383 5.35 -11.56 7.45
CA TYR A 383 4.41 -11.64 8.55
C TYR A 383 3.81 -10.25 8.82
N PRO A 384 2.47 -10.08 8.82
CA PRO A 384 1.44 -11.06 8.48
C PRO A 384 1.65 -11.70 7.10
N ALA A 385 1.29 -12.99 6.97
CA ALA A 385 1.54 -13.73 5.74
C ALA A 385 0.67 -13.17 4.61
N LEU A 386 1.33 -12.79 3.50
CA LEU A 386 0.66 -12.41 2.27
C LEU A 386 0.42 -13.65 1.39
N PRO A 387 -0.74 -13.75 0.71
CA PRO A 387 -0.96 -14.77 -0.31
C PRO A 387 0.07 -14.70 -1.43
N ASP A 388 0.25 -15.79 -2.16
CA ASP A 388 1.10 -15.81 -3.34
C ASP A 388 0.51 -14.92 -4.45
N ALA A 389 1.26 -13.87 -4.81
CA ALA A 389 0.91 -12.91 -5.84
C ALA A 389 1.65 -13.15 -7.17
N THR A 390 2.52 -14.14 -7.28
CA THR A 390 3.45 -14.34 -8.42
C THR A 390 2.72 -14.45 -9.77
N ARG A 391 1.54 -15.08 -9.79
CA ARG A 391 0.75 -15.36 -11.00
C ARG A 391 -0.47 -14.45 -11.16
N HIS A 392 -0.56 -13.37 -10.40
CA HIS A 392 -1.73 -12.49 -10.46
C HIS A 392 -1.87 -11.82 -11.86
N PRO A 393 -3.06 -11.80 -12.50
CA PRO A 393 -3.23 -11.29 -13.87
C PRO A 393 -2.78 -9.85 -14.11
N MET A 394 -2.83 -8.99 -13.08
CA MET A 394 -2.35 -7.60 -13.19
C MET A 394 -0.85 -7.51 -13.51
N TRP A 395 -0.06 -8.54 -13.26
CA TRP A 395 1.33 -8.60 -13.71
C TRP A 395 1.47 -8.59 -15.22
N SER A 396 0.53 -9.18 -15.96
CA SER A 396 0.53 -9.10 -17.43
C SER A 396 0.31 -7.66 -17.93
N SER A 397 -0.49 -6.86 -17.21
CA SER A 397 -0.64 -5.42 -17.51
C SER A 397 0.63 -4.63 -17.19
N TRP A 398 1.36 -5.02 -16.13
CA TRP A 398 2.68 -4.46 -15.84
C TRP A 398 3.68 -4.80 -16.93
N ASP A 399 3.77 -6.06 -17.34
CA ASP A 399 4.69 -6.54 -18.37
C ASP A 399 4.46 -5.82 -19.71
N ALA A 400 3.20 -5.65 -20.12
CA ALA A 400 2.86 -4.90 -21.33
C ALA A 400 3.28 -3.42 -21.26
N ALA A 401 3.14 -2.79 -20.08
CA ALA A 401 3.58 -1.41 -19.88
C ALA A 401 5.12 -1.28 -19.90
N VAL A 402 5.82 -2.25 -19.30
CA VAL A 402 7.28 -2.33 -19.33
C VAL A 402 7.78 -2.53 -20.75
N ASP A 403 7.25 -3.51 -21.49
CA ASP A 403 7.61 -3.78 -22.89
C ASP A 403 7.43 -2.54 -23.78
N GLY A 404 6.29 -1.87 -23.65
CA GLY A 404 6.02 -0.61 -24.35
C GLY A 404 6.98 0.51 -24.00
N CYS A 405 7.53 0.56 -22.78
CA CYS A 405 8.52 1.55 -22.38
C CYS A 405 9.94 1.17 -22.85
N VAL A 406 10.34 -0.09 -22.66
CA VAL A 406 11.68 -0.59 -22.97
C VAL A 406 11.95 -0.57 -24.47
N SER A 407 10.96 -0.92 -25.30
CA SER A 407 11.06 -0.84 -26.77
C SER A 407 11.35 0.58 -27.30
N GLN A 408 11.01 1.63 -26.53
CA GLN A 408 11.31 3.02 -26.89
C GLN A 408 12.71 3.46 -26.45
N LEU A 409 13.35 2.77 -25.49
CA LEU A 409 14.61 3.20 -24.87
C LEU A 409 15.77 3.42 -25.86
N PRO A 410 16.02 2.56 -26.88
CA PRO A 410 17.10 2.81 -27.82
C PRO A 410 17.01 4.21 -28.45
N SER A 411 15.81 4.61 -28.87
CA SER A 411 15.57 5.94 -29.44
C SER A 411 15.73 7.07 -28.42
N LEU A 412 15.30 6.85 -27.16
CA LEU A 412 15.37 7.86 -26.10
C LEU A 412 16.80 8.10 -25.60
N LEU A 413 17.66 7.09 -25.64
CA LEU A 413 19.05 7.16 -25.17
C LEU A 413 20.03 7.69 -26.24
N THR A 414 19.73 7.50 -27.53
CA THR A 414 20.50 8.11 -28.63
C THR A 414 19.77 9.31 -29.22
N PRO A 415 19.99 10.54 -28.72
CA PRO A 415 19.37 11.73 -29.30
C PRO A 415 19.87 11.93 -30.74
N SER A 416 18.96 11.85 -31.72
CA SER A 416 19.30 12.23 -33.10
C SER A 416 19.41 13.76 -33.19
N ALA A 417 20.34 14.26 -33.98
CA ALA A 417 20.63 15.71 -34.12
C ALA A 417 19.47 16.53 -34.72
N GLN A 418 18.36 15.91 -35.13
CA GLN A 418 17.29 16.56 -35.89
C GLN A 418 15.93 16.58 -35.17
N SER A 419 15.73 15.78 -34.11
CA SER A 419 14.53 15.85 -33.27
C SER A 419 14.73 15.04 -31.98
N THR A 420 14.45 15.63 -30.82
CA THR A 420 14.34 14.86 -29.57
C THR A 420 13.13 13.92 -29.68
N PRO A 421 13.30 12.59 -29.61
CA PRO A 421 12.17 11.67 -29.75
C PRO A 421 11.18 11.89 -28.61
N LEU A 422 9.91 12.12 -28.97
CA LEU A 422 8.84 12.32 -28.00
C LEU A 422 8.43 10.96 -27.43
N TYR A 423 8.52 10.83 -26.10
CA TYR A 423 8.07 9.63 -25.40
C TYR A 423 6.57 9.39 -25.60
N ARG A 424 6.21 8.16 -26.00
CA ARG A 424 4.80 7.73 -26.08
C ARG A 424 4.38 7.10 -24.76
N HIS A 425 3.49 7.80 -24.06
CA HIS A 425 2.85 7.34 -22.82
C HIS A 425 2.10 6.02 -22.99
N SER A 426 2.12 5.20 -21.94
CA SER A 426 1.40 3.93 -21.85
C SER A 426 -0.12 4.13 -21.84
N THR A 427 -0.86 3.20 -22.45
CA THR A 427 -2.34 3.17 -22.41
C THR A 427 -2.90 2.58 -21.13
N PHE A 428 -2.06 2.06 -20.23
CA PHE A 428 -2.45 1.34 -19.01
C PHE A 428 -3.66 1.95 -18.29
N PHE A 429 -3.60 3.24 -17.91
CA PHE A 429 -4.69 3.87 -17.17
C PHE A 429 -5.98 3.99 -17.99
N THR A 430 -5.87 4.24 -19.30
CA THR A 430 -7.04 4.30 -20.20
C THR A 430 -7.69 2.93 -20.33
N ASP A 431 -6.90 1.87 -20.43
CA ASP A 431 -7.38 0.49 -20.55
C ASP A 431 -8.06 0.03 -19.26
N GLN A 432 -7.45 0.33 -18.09
CA GLN A 432 -8.03 -0.01 -16.78
C GLN A 432 -9.34 0.76 -16.50
N LEU A 433 -9.43 2.05 -16.85
CA LEU A 433 -10.70 2.78 -16.75
C LEU A 433 -11.77 2.18 -17.68
N THR A 434 -11.39 1.72 -18.86
CA THR A 434 -12.30 1.06 -19.80
C THR A 434 -12.78 -0.28 -19.25
N ALA A 435 -11.89 -1.08 -18.64
CA ALA A 435 -12.28 -2.31 -17.96
C ALA A 435 -13.25 -2.06 -16.79
N PHE A 436 -13.00 -1.03 -15.99
CA PHE A 436 -13.90 -0.59 -14.92
C PHE A 436 -15.28 -0.17 -15.46
N GLU A 437 -15.30 0.58 -16.57
CA GLU A 437 -16.53 0.98 -17.24
C GLU A 437 -17.33 -0.22 -17.77
N VAL A 438 -16.65 -1.21 -18.36
CA VAL A 438 -17.28 -2.46 -18.81
C VAL A 438 -17.89 -3.22 -17.63
N TRP A 439 -17.19 -3.28 -16.48
CA TRP A 439 -17.72 -3.88 -15.26
C TRP A 439 -19.01 -3.18 -14.79
N LEU A 440 -19.02 -1.84 -14.79
CA LEU A 440 -20.21 -1.04 -14.45
C LEU A 440 -21.39 -1.29 -15.42
N ARG A 441 -21.11 -1.39 -16.73
CA ARG A 441 -22.16 -1.64 -17.75
C ARG A 441 -22.83 -3.00 -17.60
N LYS A 442 -22.11 -4.01 -17.09
CA LYS A 442 -22.68 -5.34 -16.81
C LYS A 442 -23.50 -5.39 -15.52
N GLY A 443 -23.74 -4.24 -14.87
CA GLY A 443 -24.57 -4.14 -13.68
C GLY A 443 -23.87 -4.53 -12.38
N GLY A 444 -22.53 -4.55 -12.36
CA GLY A 444 -21.77 -4.93 -11.18
C GLY A 444 -22.05 -6.37 -10.75
N VAL A 445 -21.95 -7.31 -11.70
CA VAL A 445 -22.20 -8.75 -11.50
C VAL A 445 -21.44 -9.24 -10.25
N GLY A 446 -22.18 -9.63 -9.21
CA GLY A 446 -21.65 -10.08 -7.91
C GLY A 446 -21.69 -9.05 -6.76
N GLY A 447 -22.09 -7.79 -7.01
CA GLY A 447 -22.33 -6.80 -5.97
C GLY A 447 -21.16 -6.63 -4.98
N GLU A 448 -21.47 -6.65 -3.68
CA GLU A 448 -20.49 -6.54 -2.59
C GLU A 448 -19.53 -7.73 -2.51
N GLU A 449 -19.92 -8.91 -3.04
CA GLU A 449 -19.11 -10.14 -2.99
C GLU A 449 -18.03 -10.19 -4.07
N SER A 450 -18.18 -9.41 -5.15
CA SER A 450 -17.21 -9.34 -6.24
C SER A 450 -16.98 -7.88 -6.66
N PRO A 451 -16.31 -7.07 -5.81
CA PRO A 451 -16.01 -5.68 -6.14
C PRO A 451 -15.08 -5.59 -7.36
N PRO A 452 -15.13 -4.48 -8.11
CA PRO A 452 -14.31 -4.30 -9.29
C PRO A 452 -12.83 -4.24 -8.93
N PRO A 453 -11.97 -5.08 -9.53
CA PRO A 453 -10.54 -5.10 -9.20
C PRO A 453 -9.85 -3.78 -9.57
N GLN A 454 -10.38 -2.99 -10.52
CA GLN A 454 -9.80 -1.72 -10.94
C GLN A 454 -10.00 -0.56 -9.94
N LEU A 455 -10.73 -0.75 -8.84
CA LEU A 455 -11.05 0.34 -7.90
C LEU A 455 -9.79 1.06 -7.34
N PRO A 456 -8.70 0.37 -6.95
CA PRO A 456 -7.45 1.04 -6.57
C PRO A 456 -6.79 1.80 -7.73
N VAL A 457 -6.92 1.32 -8.96
CA VAL A 457 -6.43 2.05 -10.16
C VAL A 457 -7.19 3.36 -10.33
N VAL A 458 -8.53 3.35 -10.17
CA VAL A 458 -9.35 4.57 -10.22
C VAL A 458 -8.84 5.60 -9.22
N LEU A 459 -8.51 5.19 -7.99
CA LEU A 459 -7.90 6.06 -6.99
C LEU A 459 -6.57 6.66 -7.48
N GLN A 460 -5.69 5.85 -8.07
CA GLN A 460 -4.43 6.34 -8.61
C GLN A 460 -4.64 7.35 -9.74
N VAL A 461 -5.65 7.13 -10.60
CA VAL A 461 -5.98 8.02 -11.72
C VAL A 461 -6.54 9.37 -11.26
N LEU A 462 -7.20 9.46 -10.10
CA LEU A 462 -7.65 10.76 -9.54
C LEU A 462 -6.49 11.74 -9.33
N LEU A 463 -5.27 11.21 -9.13
CA LEU A 463 -4.06 12.01 -9.01
C LEU A 463 -3.54 12.52 -10.37
N SER A 464 -4.01 11.99 -11.50
CA SER A 464 -3.78 12.52 -12.85
C SER A 464 -4.54 13.83 -13.04
N GLN A 465 -4.10 14.70 -13.95
CA GLN A 465 -4.95 15.76 -14.50
C GLN A 465 -5.69 15.28 -15.75
N VAL A 466 -5.00 14.54 -16.63
CA VAL A 466 -5.49 14.15 -17.96
C VAL A 466 -6.75 13.27 -17.91
N HIS A 467 -6.78 12.30 -17.00
CA HIS A 467 -7.87 11.32 -16.91
C HIS A 467 -8.81 11.56 -15.71
N ARG A 468 -8.64 12.67 -15.00
CA ARG A 468 -9.34 12.93 -13.73
C ARG A 468 -10.85 12.96 -13.89
N LEU A 469 -11.34 13.72 -14.86
CA LEU A 469 -12.78 13.89 -15.09
C LEU A 469 -13.44 12.54 -15.41
N ARG A 470 -12.84 11.74 -16.30
CA ARG A 470 -13.32 10.40 -16.64
C ARG A 470 -13.34 9.49 -15.40
N ALA A 471 -12.29 9.51 -14.58
CA ALA A 471 -12.22 8.70 -13.36
C ALA A 471 -13.27 9.11 -12.32
N LEU A 472 -13.50 10.42 -12.11
CA LEU A 472 -14.56 10.91 -11.24
C LEU A 472 -15.94 10.50 -11.73
N HIS A 473 -16.21 10.63 -13.03
CA HIS A 473 -17.47 10.21 -13.63
C HIS A 473 -17.75 8.71 -13.41
N LEU A 474 -16.76 7.86 -13.65
CA LEU A 474 -16.89 6.43 -13.39
C LEU A 474 -17.02 6.11 -11.90
N LEU A 475 -16.33 6.84 -11.02
CA LEU A 475 -16.47 6.71 -9.58
C LEU A 475 -17.88 7.09 -9.13
N SER A 476 -18.45 8.20 -9.61
CA SER A 476 -19.84 8.57 -9.33
C SER A 476 -20.81 7.46 -9.70
N ARG A 477 -20.68 6.89 -10.92
CA ARG A 477 -21.50 5.75 -11.36
C ARG A 477 -21.33 4.51 -10.47
N PHE A 478 -20.13 4.26 -9.96
CA PHE A 478 -19.90 3.17 -9.01
C PHE A 478 -20.57 3.43 -7.66
N LEU A 479 -20.41 4.62 -7.08
CA LEU A 479 -21.04 5.00 -5.81
C LEU A 479 -22.57 4.99 -5.89
N ASP A 480 -23.12 5.19 -7.09
CA ASP A 480 -24.56 5.12 -7.36
C ASP A 480 -25.15 3.70 -7.22
N LEU A 481 -24.32 2.65 -7.23
CA LEU A 481 -24.75 1.26 -7.00
C LEU A 481 -25.24 1.03 -5.56
N GLY A 482 -24.98 1.96 -4.64
CA GLY A 482 -25.54 1.97 -3.29
C GLY A 482 -24.49 2.01 -2.16
N PRO A 483 -24.94 1.88 -0.90
CA PRO A 483 -24.09 2.06 0.28
C PRO A 483 -22.85 1.15 0.32
N TRP A 484 -22.96 -0.08 -0.20
CA TRP A 484 -21.84 -1.02 -0.25
C TRP A 484 -20.68 -0.50 -1.12
N ALA A 485 -20.98 0.09 -2.28
CA ALA A 485 -19.99 0.66 -3.18
C ALA A 485 -19.28 1.85 -2.54
N VAL A 486 -20.02 2.68 -1.78
CA VAL A 486 -19.45 3.76 -0.97
C VAL A 486 -18.48 3.21 0.08
N ARG A 487 -18.86 2.16 0.82
CA ARG A 487 -17.96 1.51 1.80
C ARG A 487 -16.69 0.96 1.14
N GLN A 488 -16.83 0.30 0.00
CA GLN A 488 -15.70 -0.24 -0.78
C GLN A 488 -14.74 0.88 -1.22
N ALA A 489 -15.26 1.98 -1.77
CA ALA A 489 -14.44 3.11 -2.17
C ALA A 489 -13.71 3.75 -0.96
N LEU A 490 -14.42 3.92 0.17
CA LEU A 490 -13.82 4.44 1.40
C LEU A 490 -12.74 3.51 1.97
N ALA A 491 -12.93 2.19 1.89
CA ALA A 491 -11.97 1.17 2.32
C ALA A 491 -10.70 1.17 1.46
N VAL A 492 -10.82 1.35 0.13
CA VAL A 492 -9.67 1.56 -0.78
C VAL A 492 -8.89 2.84 -0.42
N GLY A 493 -9.59 3.83 0.13
CA GLY A 493 -8.99 5.07 0.62
C GLY A 493 -9.22 6.28 -0.29
N ILE A 494 -10.36 6.39 -0.99
CA ILE A 494 -10.63 7.53 -1.88
C ILE A 494 -10.75 8.87 -1.14
N PHE A 495 -11.09 8.84 0.15
CA PHE A 495 -11.56 10.01 0.89
C PHE A 495 -10.57 11.19 0.88
N PRO A 496 -9.27 11.02 1.21
CA PRO A 496 -8.33 12.15 1.21
C PRO A 496 -8.18 12.80 -0.17
N TYR A 497 -8.37 12.04 -1.24
CA TYR A 497 -8.24 12.51 -2.62
C TYR A 497 -9.44 13.37 -3.02
N VAL A 498 -10.66 12.89 -2.77
CA VAL A 498 -11.89 13.63 -3.10
C VAL A 498 -12.05 14.88 -2.23
N THR A 499 -11.58 14.86 -0.97
CA THR A 499 -11.51 16.05 -0.12
C THR A 499 -10.54 17.08 -0.69
N LYS A 500 -9.33 16.66 -1.07
CA LYS A 500 -8.34 17.57 -1.65
C LYS A 500 -8.81 18.18 -2.98
N LEU A 501 -9.59 17.43 -3.76
CA LEU A 501 -10.14 17.93 -5.03
C LEU A 501 -11.20 19.02 -4.88
N LEU A 502 -11.83 19.18 -3.70
CA LEU A 502 -12.70 20.32 -3.43
C LEU A 502 -11.96 21.67 -3.46
N MET A 503 -10.63 21.66 -3.27
CA MET A 503 -9.79 22.85 -3.40
C MET A 503 -9.41 23.15 -4.86
N SER A 504 -9.83 22.31 -5.81
CA SER A 504 -9.51 22.52 -7.22
C SER A 504 -10.35 23.64 -7.82
N PRO A 505 -9.76 24.58 -8.59
CA PRO A 505 -10.51 25.61 -9.30
C PRO A 505 -11.22 25.08 -10.55
N ALA A 506 -11.00 23.83 -10.95
CA ALA A 506 -11.55 23.25 -12.18
C ALA A 506 -13.07 23.06 -12.09
N VAL A 507 -13.80 23.88 -12.84
CA VAL A 507 -15.26 23.93 -12.87
C VAL A 507 -15.89 22.61 -13.30
N GLU A 508 -15.30 21.95 -14.29
CA GLU A 508 -15.75 20.67 -14.85
C GLU A 508 -15.84 19.53 -13.83
N LEU A 509 -15.15 19.64 -12.68
CA LEU A 509 -15.18 18.62 -11.63
C LEU A 509 -16.36 18.80 -10.64
N ARG A 510 -17.01 19.98 -10.63
CA ARG A 510 -17.99 20.37 -9.62
C ARG A 510 -19.18 19.44 -9.50
N GLU A 511 -19.73 19.05 -10.64
CA GLU A 511 -20.89 18.18 -10.67
C GLU A 511 -20.58 16.79 -10.08
N GLU A 512 -19.50 16.18 -10.54
CA GLU A 512 -19.08 14.86 -10.07
C GLU A 512 -18.68 14.88 -8.59
N LEU A 513 -17.94 15.90 -8.14
CA LEU A 513 -17.54 16.02 -6.74
C LEU A 513 -18.73 16.25 -5.82
N ALA A 514 -19.72 17.05 -6.22
CA ALA A 514 -20.96 17.22 -5.45
C ALA A 514 -21.72 15.90 -5.31
N PHE A 515 -21.83 15.14 -6.40
CA PHE A 515 -22.49 13.83 -6.37
C PHE A 515 -21.76 12.83 -5.48
N ILE A 516 -20.44 12.72 -5.61
CA ILE A 516 -19.59 11.84 -4.79
C ILE A 516 -19.77 12.16 -3.30
N TRP A 517 -19.70 13.45 -2.92
CA TRP A 517 -19.86 13.86 -1.54
C TRP A 517 -21.26 13.63 -0.98
N ALA A 518 -22.30 13.82 -1.80
CA ALA A 518 -23.66 13.47 -1.41
C ALA A 518 -23.80 11.98 -1.12
N ARG A 519 -23.21 11.11 -1.96
CA ARG A 519 -23.20 9.65 -1.73
C ARG A 519 -22.41 9.27 -0.48
N ILE A 520 -21.25 9.89 -0.23
CA ILE A 520 -20.47 9.66 1.00
C ILE A 520 -21.24 10.06 2.25
N LEU A 521 -21.79 11.28 2.31
CA LEU A 521 -22.51 11.79 3.49
C LEU A 521 -23.84 11.08 3.75
N ALA A 522 -24.47 10.55 2.70
CA ALA A 522 -25.65 9.71 2.85
C ALA A 522 -25.35 8.40 3.61
N VAL A 523 -24.11 7.90 3.54
CA VAL A 523 -23.67 6.66 4.19
C VAL A 523 -22.96 6.92 5.52
N ASP A 524 -22.01 7.85 5.56
CA ASP A 524 -21.24 8.20 6.75
C ASP A 524 -21.34 9.70 7.05
N ARG A 525 -22.22 10.04 7.99
CA ARG A 525 -22.44 11.43 8.43
C ARG A 525 -21.27 12.01 9.21
N ALA A 526 -20.38 11.19 9.78
CA ALA A 526 -19.23 11.70 10.53
C ALA A 526 -18.27 12.52 9.63
N CYS A 527 -18.33 12.33 8.31
CA CYS A 527 -17.61 13.13 7.31
C CYS A 527 -17.96 14.62 7.30
N GLN A 528 -19.05 15.04 7.95
CA GLN A 528 -19.40 16.45 8.16
C GLN A 528 -18.27 17.24 8.81
N GLN A 529 -17.57 16.66 9.80
CA GLN A 529 -16.46 17.34 10.49
C GLN A 529 -15.30 17.70 9.55
N ASP A 530 -15.09 16.88 8.50
CA ASP A 530 -14.03 17.11 7.53
C ASP A 530 -14.39 18.24 6.55
N LEU A 531 -15.68 18.53 6.33
CA LEU A 531 -16.12 19.69 5.55
C LEU A 531 -15.91 21.03 6.27
N THR A 532 -15.86 21.01 7.60
CA THR A 532 -15.57 22.20 8.42
C THR A 532 -14.09 22.55 8.39
N ARG A 533 -13.21 21.56 8.52
CA ARG A 533 -11.77 21.75 8.80
C ARG A 533 -11.04 22.60 7.74
N ASP A 534 -11.41 22.44 6.47
CA ASP A 534 -10.76 23.14 5.35
C ASP A 534 -11.67 24.17 4.66
N SER A 535 -12.73 24.63 5.35
CA SER A 535 -13.79 25.45 4.75
C SER A 535 -14.40 24.85 3.47
N ALA A 536 -14.33 23.53 3.32
CA ALA A 536 -14.73 22.83 2.12
C ALA A 536 -16.25 22.92 1.85
N HIS A 537 -17.05 23.22 2.88
CA HIS A 537 -18.47 23.56 2.74
C HIS A 537 -18.72 24.75 1.78
N GLN A 538 -17.77 25.68 1.64
CA GLN A 538 -17.87 26.82 0.71
C GLN A 538 -17.98 26.36 -0.74
N TYR A 539 -17.41 25.20 -1.08
CA TYR A 539 -17.50 24.59 -2.40
C TYR A 539 -18.95 24.35 -2.82
N PHE A 540 -19.74 23.77 -1.91
CA PHE A 540 -21.15 23.45 -2.17
C PHE A 540 -22.04 24.69 -2.08
N LEU A 541 -21.68 25.67 -1.24
CA LEU A 541 -22.37 26.96 -1.19
C LEU A 541 -22.22 27.70 -2.53
N ALA A 542 -21.01 27.72 -3.10
CA ALA A 542 -20.77 28.31 -4.41
C ALA A 542 -21.59 27.60 -5.50
N GLY A 543 -21.62 26.26 -5.51
CA GLY A 543 -22.43 25.48 -6.45
C GLY A 543 -23.95 25.69 -6.32
N LEU A 544 -24.43 26.04 -5.11
CA LEU A 544 -25.83 26.39 -4.87
C LEU A 544 -26.18 27.78 -5.42
N VAL A 545 -25.36 28.79 -5.08
CA VAL A 545 -25.62 30.21 -5.36
C VAL A 545 -25.30 30.58 -6.81
N ALA A 546 -24.15 30.15 -7.33
CA ALA A 546 -23.61 30.54 -8.62
C ALA A 546 -23.41 29.32 -9.54
N PRO A 547 -24.47 28.81 -10.19
CA PRO A 547 -24.30 27.77 -11.19
C PRO A 547 -23.53 28.32 -12.38
N ASP A 548 -22.57 27.55 -12.90
CA ASP A 548 -21.92 27.88 -14.17
C ASP A 548 -22.96 27.78 -15.29
N ALA A 549 -23.54 28.93 -15.64
CA ALA A 549 -24.69 29.04 -16.52
C ALA A 549 -24.36 28.84 -18.01
N SER A 550 -23.11 28.54 -18.36
CA SER A 550 -22.64 28.69 -19.74
C SER A 550 -22.86 27.49 -20.66
N LEU A 551 -23.19 26.27 -20.20
CA LEU A 551 -23.20 25.09 -21.12
C LEU A 551 -24.17 23.92 -20.79
N ALA A 552 -25.10 24.02 -19.84
CA ALA A 552 -25.91 22.85 -19.40
C ALA A 552 -27.44 23.03 -19.51
N PRO A 553 -28.22 21.97 -19.80
CA PRO A 553 -29.68 21.99 -19.70
C PRO A 553 -30.16 22.39 -18.30
N LEU A 554 -31.27 23.13 -18.21
CA LEU A 554 -31.85 23.61 -16.94
C LEU A 554 -32.06 22.48 -15.91
N SER A 555 -32.43 21.27 -16.37
CA SER A 555 -32.60 20.09 -15.52
C SER A 555 -31.32 19.68 -14.80
N ARG A 556 -30.17 19.78 -15.47
CA ARG A 556 -28.85 19.43 -14.94
C ARG A 556 -28.40 20.43 -13.87
N ILE A 557 -28.65 21.73 -14.11
CA ILE A 557 -28.39 22.80 -13.15
C ILE A 557 -29.26 22.63 -11.88
N ALA A 558 -30.55 22.34 -12.07
CA ALA A 558 -31.47 22.10 -10.95
C ALA A 558 -31.06 20.87 -10.14
N HIS A 559 -30.65 19.77 -10.80
CA HIS A 559 -30.15 18.58 -10.15
C HIS A 559 -28.89 18.86 -9.33
N HIS A 560 -27.89 19.53 -9.92
CA HIS A 560 -26.66 19.89 -9.21
C HIS A 560 -26.93 20.75 -7.97
N ARG A 561 -27.81 21.75 -8.08
CA ARG A 561 -28.24 22.57 -6.93
C ARG A 561 -28.92 21.76 -5.84
N ALA A 562 -29.79 20.82 -6.20
CA ALA A 562 -30.45 19.94 -5.24
C ALA A 562 -29.43 19.06 -4.49
N VAL A 563 -28.41 18.54 -5.19
CA VAL A 563 -27.32 17.77 -4.58
C VAL A 563 -26.49 18.63 -3.63
N CYS A 564 -26.10 19.85 -4.03
CA CYS A 564 -25.38 20.79 -3.17
C CYS A 564 -26.21 21.19 -1.94
N ALA A 565 -27.51 21.46 -2.11
CA ALA A 565 -28.42 21.74 -1.01
C ALA A 565 -28.53 20.56 -0.04
N PHE A 566 -28.58 19.32 -0.55
CA PHE A 566 -28.59 18.11 0.26
C PHE A 566 -27.31 17.96 1.07
N VAL A 567 -26.14 18.16 0.46
CA VAL A 567 -24.84 18.14 1.15
C VAL A 567 -24.80 19.19 2.26
N LEU A 568 -25.22 20.43 1.97
CA LEU A 568 -25.27 21.51 2.95
C LEU A 568 -26.28 21.22 4.07
N ALA A 569 -27.43 20.64 3.76
CA ALA A 569 -28.42 20.26 4.77
C ALA A 569 -27.90 19.16 5.70
N LEU A 570 -27.18 18.16 5.18
CA LEU A 570 -26.50 17.17 6.00
C LEU A 570 -25.33 17.78 6.79
N PHE A 571 -24.64 18.78 6.23
CA PHE A 571 -23.58 19.49 6.90
C PHE A 571 -24.07 20.37 8.07
N CYS A 572 -25.29 20.89 8.02
CA CYS A 572 -25.87 21.72 9.09
C CYS A 572 -26.61 20.91 10.17
N ARG A 573 -26.94 19.65 9.90
CA ARG A 573 -27.56 18.73 10.86
C ARG A 573 -26.57 18.20 11.87
#